data_AF-A0AA86UJY5-F1
#
_entry.id   AF-A0AA86UJY5-F1
#
_cell.length_a   1.000
_cell.length_b   1.000
_cell.length_c   1.000
_cell.angle_alpha   90.00
_cell.angle_beta   90.00
_cell.angle_gamma   90.00
#
_symmetry.space_group_name_H-M   'P 1'
#
loop_
_entity.id
_entity.type
_entity.pdbx_description
1 polymer ?
#
loop_
_entity_poly.entity_id
_entity_poly.type
_entity_poly.pdbx_seq_one_letter_code
_entity_poly.pdbx_strand_id
1 'polypeptide(L)'
;MKPYVLECAYEIVHKVGGVETVVRTKAPEMIRNYGLNFLMCGPYIHSDERYQTFFEDQRANAPELNQLLTQFENDFGFPVGCVKYGQWLIPGAPRCILLPVDIDCDSFRKLREIAVDIINVQLNLNCYDFKDSTPELYRYNAISFGAMQWAFYSFFMPQFIQKQNDLRLVVQIHEWLAGFGLILMKQGNAYSRTERTSAYWSPDKLRFVFTTHATIIGRHLSAGDICLNDLFKGQSQVDYAEGEAQKRGIALEHKSECVAANLAHVLTTVSTITGQECEYFLGRKPDMITWNGLHINSQKGLVDDHELQSTHRSMKQKIMDFVQIYFSGIDPDNTQIFFTAGRNEYKNKGIDLFINALERVRNTLDNEQFIREHPEANKTVVALLRSQQFLRKITRTCSTL
;
A
#
# COMPACT_ATOMS: atom_id res chain seq x y z
N MET A 1 26.28 1.97 15.54
CA MET A 1 25.97 1.80 14.10
C MET A 1 24.45 1.72 13.92
N LYS A 2 23.90 2.19 12.79
CA LYS A 2 22.45 2.12 12.52
C LYS A 2 22.04 0.68 12.19
N PRO A 3 20.83 0.22 12.58
CA PRO A 3 20.34 -1.10 12.21
C PRO A 3 20.18 -1.21 10.68
N TYR A 4 20.14 -2.44 10.18
CA TYR A 4 19.69 -2.72 8.82
C TYR A 4 18.16 -2.64 8.76
N VAL A 5 17.65 -2.04 7.70
CA VAL A 5 16.21 -1.91 7.45
C VAL A 5 15.90 -2.53 6.11
N LEU A 6 15.04 -3.53 6.13
CA LEU A 6 14.42 -4.12 4.96
C LEU A 6 12.97 -3.69 4.91
N GLU A 7 12.60 -2.85 3.96
CA GLU A 7 11.23 -2.36 3.81
C GLU A 7 10.51 -3.13 2.69
N CYS A 8 9.52 -3.92 3.09
CA CYS A 8 8.78 -4.84 2.24
C CYS A 8 7.37 -4.30 1.96
N ALA A 9 6.98 -4.26 0.69
CA ALA A 9 5.64 -3.90 0.27
C ALA A 9 5.34 -4.58 -1.08
N TYR A 10 4.10 -5.00 -1.27
CA TYR A 10 3.65 -5.55 -2.55
C TYR A 10 3.75 -4.53 -3.69
N GLU A 11 3.74 -3.23 -3.36
CA GLU A 11 3.74 -2.15 -4.34
C GLU A 11 5.13 -1.58 -4.71
N ILE A 12 6.23 -2.18 -4.24
CA ILE A 12 7.59 -1.77 -4.63
C ILE A 12 7.84 -2.16 -6.08
N VAL A 13 8.08 -1.17 -6.94
CA VAL A 13 8.17 -1.30 -8.41
C VAL A 13 6.87 -1.83 -9.08
N HIS A 14 5.83 -2.13 -8.31
CA HIS A 14 4.57 -2.72 -8.76
C HIS A 14 3.37 -1.87 -8.31
N LYS A 15 3.12 -0.72 -8.97
CA LYS A 15 2.09 0.23 -8.52
C LYS A 15 0.66 -0.35 -8.59
N VAL A 16 0.03 -0.63 -7.44
CA VAL A 16 -1.38 -1.07 -7.40
C VAL A 16 -2.29 0.02 -6.85
N GLY A 17 -1.81 0.77 -5.86
CA GLY A 17 -2.62 1.69 -5.07
C GLY A 17 -1.79 2.85 -4.51
N GLY A 18 -2.13 3.22 -3.28
CA GLY A 18 -1.53 4.36 -2.58
C GLY A 18 -0.23 4.04 -1.85
N VAL A 19 0.03 2.76 -1.53
CA VAL A 19 1.22 2.37 -0.77
C VAL A 19 2.48 2.63 -1.58
N GLU A 20 2.44 2.41 -2.91
CA GLU A 20 3.53 2.79 -3.82
C GLU A 20 3.96 4.23 -3.60
N THR A 21 2.99 5.15 -3.53
CA THR A 21 3.29 6.58 -3.38
C THR A 21 3.93 6.86 -2.03
N VAL A 22 3.45 6.24 -0.95
CA VAL A 22 4.02 6.39 0.39
C VAL A 22 5.47 5.92 0.43
N VAL A 23 5.75 4.69 -0.02
CA VAL A 23 7.12 4.15 0.05
C VAL A 23 8.05 4.89 -0.91
N ARG A 24 7.56 5.31 -2.09
CA ARG A 24 8.32 6.11 -3.06
C ARG A 24 8.70 7.48 -2.52
N THR A 25 7.76 8.22 -1.93
CA THR A 25 8.02 9.57 -1.39
C THR A 25 8.69 9.53 -0.02
N LYS A 26 8.92 8.35 0.55
CA LYS A 26 9.69 8.19 1.78
C LYS A 26 11.13 7.74 1.50
N ALA A 27 11.37 7.08 0.37
CA ALA A 27 12.66 6.47 0.03
C ALA A 27 13.85 7.44 0.13
N PRO A 28 13.82 8.69 -0.39
CA PRO A 28 14.94 9.63 -0.23
C PRO A 28 15.35 9.87 1.22
N GLU A 29 14.37 10.01 2.12
CA GLU A 29 14.63 10.24 3.55
C GLU A 29 15.17 8.98 4.22
N MET A 30 14.68 7.79 3.84
CA MET A 30 15.23 6.53 4.33
C MET A 30 16.69 6.35 3.91
N ILE A 31 17.03 6.67 2.67
CA ILE A 31 18.41 6.58 2.17
C ILE A 31 19.30 7.60 2.86
N ARG A 32 18.83 8.85 3.05
CA ARG A 32 19.56 9.87 3.81
C ARG A 32 19.88 9.41 5.23
N ASN A 33 18.94 8.74 5.88
CA ASN A 33 19.12 8.29 7.25
C ASN A 33 19.92 6.98 7.35
N TYR A 34 19.65 5.98 6.53
CA TYR A 34 20.22 4.63 6.70
C TYR A 34 21.31 4.30 5.69
N GLY A 35 21.43 5.03 4.59
CA GLY A 35 22.44 4.83 3.55
C GLY A 35 22.45 3.38 3.06
N LEU A 36 23.62 2.75 3.15
CA LEU A 36 23.82 1.36 2.73
C LEU A 36 23.11 0.32 3.61
N ASN A 37 22.52 0.73 4.74
CA ASN A 37 21.77 -0.17 5.62
C ASN A 37 20.28 -0.25 5.28
N PHE A 38 19.79 0.53 4.30
CA PHE A 38 18.41 0.47 3.82
C PHE A 38 18.31 -0.28 2.49
N LEU A 39 17.35 -1.19 2.43
CA LEU A 39 17.01 -1.99 1.26
C LEU A 39 15.49 -2.15 1.19
N MET A 40 14.94 -2.11 -0.02
CA MET A 40 13.52 -2.34 -0.25
C MET A 40 13.29 -3.75 -0.84
N CYS A 41 12.15 -4.37 -0.54
CA CYS A 41 11.80 -5.71 -1.04
C CYS A 41 10.39 -5.73 -1.65
N GLY A 42 10.29 -6.08 -2.92
CA GLY A 42 9.01 -6.19 -3.64
C GLY A 42 8.85 -7.55 -4.32
N PRO A 43 7.65 -7.85 -4.85
CA PRO A 43 7.47 -8.99 -5.74
C PRO A 43 8.18 -8.70 -7.08
N TYR A 44 8.53 -9.76 -7.80
CA TYR A 44 8.86 -9.73 -9.22
C TYR A 44 7.83 -10.57 -9.96
N ILE A 45 7.07 -9.93 -10.84
CA ILE A 45 6.02 -10.54 -11.66
C ILE A 45 6.48 -10.38 -13.10
N HIS A 46 6.82 -11.47 -13.78
CA HIS A 46 7.51 -11.41 -15.08
C HIS A 46 6.69 -10.66 -16.15
N SER A 47 5.36 -10.73 -16.07
CA SER A 47 4.44 -10.08 -17.00
C SER A 47 4.25 -8.58 -16.78
N ASP A 48 4.82 -8.00 -15.72
CA ASP A 48 4.65 -6.58 -15.43
C ASP A 48 5.77 -5.73 -16.06
N GLU A 49 5.42 -5.03 -17.14
CA GLU A 49 6.32 -4.16 -17.91
C GLU A 49 6.93 -3.02 -17.09
N ARG A 50 6.36 -2.69 -15.92
CA ARG A 50 6.89 -1.63 -15.04
C ARG A 50 8.28 -1.97 -14.50
N TYR A 51 8.61 -3.25 -14.33
CA TYR A 51 9.97 -3.64 -13.93
C TYR A 51 11.00 -3.25 -15.00
N GLN A 52 10.63 -3.23 -16.28
CA GLN A 52 11.54 -2.81 -17.36
C GLN A 52 11.72 -1.29 -17.41
N THR A 53 10.69 -0.53 -17.01
CA THR A 53 10.69 0.94 -17.12
C THR A 53 11.22 1.62 -15.86
N PHE A 54 10.92 1.06 -14.68
CA PHE A 54 11.18 1.70 -13.39
C PHE A 54 12.25 1.00 -12.56
N PHE A 55 12.87 -0.06 -13.04
CA PHE A 55 13.91 -0.75 -12.29
C PHE A 55 15.13 -1.05 -13.16
N GLU A 56 16.30 -0.71 -12.63
CA GLU A 56 17.57 -1.03 -13.25
C GLU A 56 18.18 -2.22 -12.50
N ASP A 57 18.28 -3.37 -13.16
CA ASP A 57 18.95 -4.54 -12.62
C ASP A 57 20.47 -4.29 -12.56
N GLN A 58 21.01 -4.28 -11.33
CA GLN A 58 22.43 -4.06 -11.06
C GLN A 58 23.07 -5.30 -10.42
N ARG A 59 22.40 -6.47 -10.46
CA ARG A 59 22.90 -7.71 -9.83
C ARG A 59 24.27 -8.10 -10.36
N ALA A 60 24.48 -8.02 -11.68
CA ALA A 60 25.77 -8.30 -12.30
C ALA A 60 26.91 -7.38 -11.81
N ASN A 61 26.57 -6.16 -11.39
CA ASN A 61 27.51 -5.15 -10.92
C ASN A 61 27.81 -5.27 -9.41
N ALA A 62 27.22 -6.24 -8.71
CA ALA A 62 27.41 -6.49 -7.28
C ALA A 62 27.90 -7.92 -7.02
N PRO A 63 29.19 -8.26 -7.26
CA PRO A 63 29.68 -9.64 -7.28
C PRO A 63 29.42 -10.44 -5.99
N GLU A 64 29.69 -9.85 -4.82
CA GLU A 64 29.47 -10.52 -3.53
C GLU A 64 27.99 -10.85 -3.30
N LEU A 65 27.10 -9.90 -3.60
CA LEU A 65 25.67 -10.10 -3.47
C LEU A 65 25.14 -11.06 -4.53
N ASN A 66 25.67 -10.99 -5.75
CA ASN A 66 25.31 -11.91 -6.82
C ASN A 66 25.65 -13.34 -6.44
N GLN A 67 26.85 -13.59 -5.92
CA GLN A 67 27.27 -14.89 -5.42
C GLN A 67 26.32 -15.39 -4.32
N LEU A 68 25.97 -14.52 -3.38
CA LEU A 68 25.07 -14.86 -2.28
C LEU A 68 23.65 -15.19 -2.77
N LEU A 69 23.11 -14.41 -3.70
CA LEU A 69 21.80 -14.67 -4.31
C LEU A 69 21.80 -15.93 -5.18
N THR A 70 22.90 -16.19 -5.90
CA THR A 70 23.05 -17.43 -6.67
C THR A 70 23.15 -18.64 -5.76
N GLN A 71 23.83 -18.53 -4.62
CA GLN A 71 23.83 -19.58 -3.60
C GLN A 71 22.42 -19.83 -3.06
N PHE A 72 21.67 -18.77 -2.72
CA PHE A 72 20.27 -18.89 -2.33
C PHE A 72 19.44 -19.64 -3.38
N GLU A 73 19.54 -19.24 -4.65
CA GLU A 73 18.80 -19.88 -5.74
C GLU A 73 19.17 -21.37 -5.87
N ASN A 74 20.46 -21.70 -5.79
CA ASN A 74 20.92 -23.09 -5.87
C ASN A 74 20.47 -23.94 -4.67
N ASP A 75 20.63 -23.43 -3.45
CA ASP A 75 20.32 -24.15 -2.21
C ASP A 75 18.83 -24.48 -2.10
N PHE A 76 17.96 -23.60 -2.63
CA PHE A 76 16.51 -23.82 -2.67
C PHE A 76 16.05 -24.48 -3.98
N GLY A 77 16.93 -24.62 -4.99
CA GLY A 77 16.64 -25.21 -6.29
C GLY A 77 15.72 -24.36 -7.16
N PHE A 78 15.94 -23.05 -7.15
CA PHE A 78 15.31 -22.05 -8.02
C PHE A 78 16.18 -21.78 -9.25
N PRO A 79 15.60 -21.30 -10.37
CA PRO A 79 16.38 -20.88 -11.53
C PRO A 79 17.38 -19.77 -11.17
N VAL A 80 18.64 -19.90 -11.59
CA VAL A 80 19.66 -18.87 -11.35
C VAL A 80 19.25 -17.57 -12.05
N GLY A 81 19.32 -16.45 -11.32
CA GLY A 81 18.94 -15.14 -11.83
C GLY A 81 17.45 -14.81 -11.67
N CYS A 82 16.65 -15.65 -11.00
CA CYS A 82 15.23 -15.40 -10.77
C CYS A 82 14.99 -14.26 -9.77
N VAL A 83 15.87 -14.08 -8.79
CA VAL A 83 15.84 -12.93 -7.88
C VAL A 83 16.52 -11.73 -8.54
N LYS A 84 15.86 -10.57 -8.53
CA LYS A 84 16.43 -9.34 -9.08
C LYS A 84 17.01 -8.47 -7.97
N TYR A 85 18.14 -7.83 -8.25
CA TYR A 85 18.73 -6.84 -7.36
C TYR A 85 19.15 -5.62 -8.17
N GLY A 86 18.82 -4.44 -7.70
CA GLY A 86 19.00 -3.24 -8.50
C GLY A 86 18.48 -1.99 -7.83
N GLN A 87 18.22 -0.96 -8.63
CA GLN A 87 17.71 0.32 -8.16
C GLN A 87 16.31 0.58 -8.70
N TRP A 88 15.42 1.08 -7.84
CA TRP A 88 14.15 1.64 -8.28
C TRP A 88 14.38 3.07 -8.78
N LEU A 89 14.05 3.32 -10.05
CA LEU A 89 14.23 4.59 -10.75
C LEU A 89 13.22 5.66 -10.31
N ILE A 90 13.34 6.06 -9.04
CA ILE A 90 12.58 7.12 -8.37
C ILE A 90 13.57 8.06 -7.67
N PRO A 91 13.14 9.23 -7.17
CA PRO A 91 14.00 10.07 -6.35
C PRO A 91 14.67 9.27 -5.23
N GLY A 92 15.98 9.48 -5.07
CA GLY A 92 16.82 8.74 -4.12
C GLY A 92 17.42 7.44 -4.65
N ALA A 93 16.86 6.82 -5.71
CA ALA A 93 17.32 5.56 -6.29
C ALA A 93 17.58 4.45 -5.24
N PRO A 94 16.57 4.08 -4.41
CA PRO A 94 16.74 3.05 -3.40
C PRO A 94 17.11 1.72 -4.04
N ARG A 95 17.99 0.99 -3.35
CA ARG A 95 18.29 -0.40 -3.72
C ARG A 95 17.09 -1.28 -3.39
N CYS A 96 16.77 -2.18 -4.29
CA CYS A 96 15.67 -3.12 -4.17
C CYS A 96 16.14 -4.56 -4.44
N ILE A 97 15.60 -5.51 -3.68
CA ILE A 97 15.55 -6.92 -4.05
C ILE A 97 14.11 -7.23 -4.48
N LEU A 98 13.93 -7.83 -5.65
CA LEU A 98 12.63 -8.25 -6.15
C LEU A 98 12.57 -9.78 -6.17
N LEU A 99 11.60 -10.33 -5.45
CA LEU A 99 11.42 -11.75 -5.23
C LEU A 99 10.37 -12.32 -6.20
N PRO A 100 10.69 -13.32 -7.02
CA PRO A 100 9.76 -13.82 -8.02
C PRO A 100 8.54 -14.50 -7.38
N VAL A 101 7.37 -14.31 -7.98
CA VAL A 101 6.11 -14.90 -7.51
C VAL A 101 5.53 -15.95 -8.48
N ASP A 102 6.08 -16.03 -9.69
CA ASP A 102 5.55 -16.76 -10.84
C ASP A 102 6.61 -17.62 -11.55
N ILE A 103 7.68 -18.02 -10.85
CA ILE A 103 8.65 -19.00 -11.40
C ILE A 103 8.01 -20.38 -11.51
N ASP A 104 8.22 -21.03 -12.66
CA ASP A 104 7.79 -22.39 -12.89
C ASP A 104 8.93 -23.37 -12.62
N CYS A 105 9.02 -23.83 -11.37
CA CYS A 105 9.89 -24.93 -10.98
C CYS A 105 9.29 -25.74 -9.83
N ASP A 106 9.66 -27.03 -9.77
CA ASP A 106 9.14 -27.96 -8.77
C ASP A 106 9.43 -27.52 -7.33
N SER A 107 10.63 -26.96 -7.10
CA SER A 107 11.04 -26.49 -5.77
C SER A 107 10.13 -25.36 -5.28
N PHE A 108 9.79 -24.40 -6.15
CA PHE A 108 8.93 -23.29 -5.77
C PHE A 108 7.47 -23.74 -5.61
N ARG A 109 7.01 -24.68 -6.45
CA ARG A 109 5.67 -25.28 -6.27
C ARG A 109 5.53 -25.95 -4.90
N LYS A 110 6.49 -26.78 -4.50
CA LYS A 110 6.53 -27.42 -3.18
C LYS A 110 6.59 -26.41 -2.04
N LEU A 111 7.41 -25.37 -2.16
CA LEU A 111 7.49 -24.31 -1.17
C LEU A 111 6.13 -23.61 -0.99
N ARG A 112 5.44 -23.28 -2.08
CA ARG A 112 4.11 -22.67 -2.04
C ARG A 112 3.06 -23.59 -1.41
N GLU A 113 3.07 -24.88 -1.75
CA GLU A 113 2.16 -25.87 -1.15
C GLU A 113 2.33 -25.92 0.38
N ILE A 114 3.57 -26.03 0.86
CA ILE A 114 3.87 -26.00 2.30
C ILE A 114 3.44 -24.67 2.94
N ALA A 115 3.70 -23.55 2.27
CA ALA A 115 3.31 -22.25 2.77
C ALA A 115 1.77 -22.13 2.91
N VAL A 116 1.02 -22.63 1.93
CA VAL A 116 -0.45 -22.67 1.99
C VAL A 116 -0.95 -23.55 3.13
N ASP A 117 -0.37 -24.72 3.35
CA ASP A 117 -0.76 -25.59 4.47
C ASP A 117 -0.57 -24.88 5.81
N ILE A 118 0.55 -24.19 6.01
CA ILE A 118 0.82 -23.41 7.23
C ILE A 118 -0.19 -22.26 7.36
N ILE A 119 -0.42 -21.52 6.27
CA ILE A 119 -1.37 -20.40 6.26
C ILE A 119 -2.79 -20.88 6.58
N ASN A 120 -3.23 -21.99 6.00
CA ASN A 120 -4.57 -22.54 6.24
C ASN A 120 -4.79 -22.93 7.71
N VAL A 121 -3.79 -23.59 8.31
CA VAL A 121 -3.80 -23.88 9.75
C VAL A 121 -3.85 -22.60 10.57
N GLN A 122 -3.01 -21.61 10.25
CA GLN A 122 -2.90 -20.39 11.04
C GLN A 122 -4.11 -19.46 10.93
N LEU A 123 -4.69 -19.35 9.75
CA LEU A 123 -5.88 -18.54 9.53
C LEU A 123 -7.16 -19.29 9.93
N ASN A 124 -7.08 -20.59 10.23
CA ASN A 124 -8.25 -21.46 10.37
C ASN A 124 -9.21 -21.27 9.20
N LEU A 125 -8.65 -21.43 7.99
CA LEU A 125 -9.36 -21.33 6.72
C LEU A 125 -8.96 -22.54 5.86
N ASN A 126 -9.91 -23.01 5.05
CA ASN A 126 -9.61 -23.85 3.88
C ASN A 126 -9.63 -22.98 2.63
N CYS A 127 -9.10 -21.76 2.75
CA CYS A 127 -9.00 -20.86 1.61
C CYS A 127 -7.80 -21.30 0.79
N TYR A 128 -7.90 -21.29 -0.53
CA TYR A 128 -6.76 -21.59 -1.40
C TYR A 128 -6.40 -23.08 -1.52
N ASP A 129 -7.08 -23.77 -2.44
CA ASP A 129 -6.51 -24.95 -3.11
C ASP A 129 -5.94 -24.47 -4.45
N PHE A 130 -4.64 -24.67 -4.70
CA PHE A 130 -4.03 -24.33 -6.00
C PHE A 130 -4.60 -25.14 -7.17
N LYS A 131 -5.44 -26.14 -6.89
CA LYS A 131 -6.21 -26.91 -7.89
C LYS A 131 -7.46 -26.19 -8.38
N ASP A 132 -7.90 -25.14 -7.71
CA ASP A 132 -9.08 -24.38 -8.13
C ASP A 132 -8.74 -23.52 -9.36
N SER A 133 -9.59 -23.55 -10.38
CA SER A 133 -9.18 -23.22 -11.76
C SER A 133 -9.05 -21.72 -12.09
N THR A 134 -9.39 -20.81 -11.18
CA THR A 134 -9.23 -19.36 -11.38
C THR A 134 -9.00 -18.59 -10.08
N PRO A 135 -7.87 -18.77 -9.38
CA PRO A 135 -7.54 -17.91 -8.25
C PRO A 135 -7.43 -16.45 -8.72
N GLU A 136 -7.94 -15.51 -7.91
CA GLU A 136 -7.65 -14.10 -8.12
C GLU A 136 -6.13 -13.87 -8.06
N LEU A 137 -5.53 -13.48 -9.18
CA LEU A 137 -4.08 -13.48 -9.37
C LEU A 137 -3.31 -12.71 -8.28
N TYR A 138 -3.89 -11.65 -7.70
CA TYR A 138 -3.22 -10.90 -6.65
C TYR A 138 -3.12 -11.68 -5.33
N ARG A 139 -4.12 -12.51 -4.97
CA ARG A 139 -4.07 -13.40 -3.80
C ARG A 139 -2.98 -14.46 -4.01
N TYR A 140 -2.90 -14.99 -5.24
CA TYR A 140 -1.86 -15.95 -5.64
C TYR A 140 -0.47 -15.35 -5.47
N ASN A 141 -0.28 -14.15 -6.01
CA ASN A 141 0.99 -13.47 -5.96
C ASN A 141 1.38 -13.06 -4.54
N ALA A 142 0.42 -12.67 -3.69
CA ALA A 142 0.68 -12.33 -2.29
C ALA A 142 1.19 -13.53 -1.47
N ILE A 143 0.53 -14.70 -1.61
CA ILE A 143 0.97 -15.93 -0.94
C ILE A 143 2.32 -16.38 -1.50
N SER A 144 2.49 -16.38 -2.83
CA SER A 144 3.76 -16.72 -3.48
C SER A 144 4.90 -15.79 -3.06
N PHE A 145 4.62 -14.49 -2.94
CA PHE A 145 5.57 -13.51 -2.43
C PHE A 145 5.94 -13.80 -0.97
N GLY A 146 4.95 -14.10 -0.11
CA GLY A 146 5.19 -14.52 1.26
C GLY A 146 6.03 -15.79 1.38
N ALA A 147 5.77 -16.78 0.53
CA ALA A 147 6.55 -18.02 0.47
C ALA A 147 8.00 -17.76 0.05
N MET A 148 8.22 -16.90 -0.95
CA MET A 148 9.57 -16.52 -1.37
C MET A 148 10.29 -15.67 -0.31
N GLN A 149 9.58 -14.75 0.37
CA GLN A 149 10.11 -14.03 1.53
C GLN A 149 10.53 -15.00 2.63
N TRP A 150 9.71 -16.01 2.93
CA TRP A 150 10.01 -17.00 3.95
C TRP A 150 11.29 -17.78 3.64
N ALA A 151 11.46 -18.25 2.40
CA ALA A 151 12.71 -18.88 1.96
C ALA A 151 13.90 -17.92 2.03
N PHE A 152 13.73 -16.69 1.54
CA PHE A 152 14.75 -15.65 1.55
C PHE A 152 15.22 -15.34 2.98
N TYR A 153 14.31 -15.06 3.91
CA TYR A 153 14.65 -14.81 5.31
C TYR A 153 15.34 -16.02 5.94
N SER A 154 14.86 -17.24 5.65
CA SER A 154 15.44 -18.47 6.19
C SER A 154 16.88 -18.69 5.75
N PHE A 155 17.24 -18.29 4.54
CA PHE A 155 18.62 -18.35 4.04
C PHE A 155 19.50 -17.22 4.57
N PHE A 156 19.01 -15.98 4.51
CA PHE A 156 19.82 -14.80 4.82
C PHE A 156 20.03 -14.59 6.33
N MET A 157 19.07 -14.98 7.18
CA MET A 157 19.15 -14.75 8.62
C MET A 157 20.33 -15.42 9.31
N PRO A 158 20.59 -16.74 9.13
CA PRO A 158 21.79 -17.35 9.72
C PRO A 158 23.08 -16.65 9.28
N GLN A 159 23.18 -16.28 8.00
CA GLN A 159 24.38 -15.59 7.49
C GLN A 159 24.55 -14.19 8.07
N PHE A 160 23.45 -13.50 8.34
CA PHE A 160 23.44 -12.20 9.01
C PHE A 160 23.82 -12.34 10.49
N ILE A 161 23.25 -13.33 11.19
CA ILE A 161 23.45 -13.57 12.63
C ILE A 161 24.88 -14.03 12.92
N GLN A 162 25.43 -14.92 12.09
CA GLN A 162 26.76 -15.52 12.25
C GLN A 162 27.91 -14.51 12.09
N LYS A 163 27.69 -13.38 11.40
CA LYS A 163 28.71 -12.34 11.19
C LYS A 163 29.12 -11.54 12.45
N GLN A 164 28.80 -12.01 13.66
CA GLN A 164 29.14 -11.39 14.97
C GLN A 164 29.03 -9.85 15.01
N ASN A 165 28.01 -9.30 14.34
CA ASN A 165 27.68 -7.89 14.44
C ASN A 165 26.66 -7.66 15.57
N ASP A 166 26.80 -6.56 16.32
CA ASP A 166 25.80 -6.08 17.29
C ASP A 166 24.58 -5.42 16.59
N LEU A 167 24.49 -5.57 15.27
CA LEU A 167 23.48 -4.94 14.44
C LEU A 167 22.20 -5.75 14.40
N ARG A 168 21.07 -5.03 14.42
CA ARG A 168 19.72 -5.59 14.28
C ARG A 168 19.25 -5.41 12.85
N LEU A 169 18.46 -6.35 12.37
CA LEU A 169 17.65 -6.23 11.16
C LEU A 169 16.21 -5.92 11.56
N VAL A 170 15.68 -4.82 11.03
CA VAL A 170 14.28 -4.44 11.12
C VAL A 170 13.65 -4.68 9.76
N VAL A 171 12.66 -5.57 9.71
CA VAL A 171 11.84 -5.81 8.52
C VAL A 171 10.52 -5.05 8.70
N GLN A 172 10.33 -3.99 7.93
CA GLN A 172 9.10 -3.21 7.93
C GLN A 172 8.22 -3.67 6.78
N ILE A 173 7.00 -4.10 7.09
CA ILE A 173 6.06 -4.69 6.14
C ILE A 173 4.87 -3.76 6.01
N HIS A 174 4.51 -3.42 4.78
CA HIS A 174 3.33 -2.64 4.48
C HIS A 174 2.23 -3.51 3.87
N GLU A 175 1.05 -3.46 4.50
CA GLU A 175 -0.16 -4.17 4.10
C GLU A 175 -0.10 -5.70 4.16
N TRP A 176 -1.28 -6.31 4.24
CA TRP A 176 -1.47 -7.76 4.30
C TRP A 176 -0.86 -8.50 3.09
N LEU A 177 -0.83 -7.88 1.91
CA LEU A 177 -0.25 -8.45 0.68
C LEU A 177 1.23 -8.82 0.82
N ALA A 178 1.96 -8.14 1.70
CA ALA A 178 3.36 -8.46 2.04
C ALA A 178 3.50 -9.13 3.42
N GLY A 179 2.40 -9.36 4.13
CA GLY A 179 2.34 -9.90 5.49
C GLY A 179 2.61 -11.39 5.61
N PHE A 180 2.38 -12.17 4.54
CA PHE A 180 2.51 -13.63 4.59
C PHE A 180 3.90 -14.12 4.98
N GLY A 181 4.98 -13.43 4.57
CA GLY A 181 6.33 -13.81 4.97
C GLY A 181 6.59 -13.64 6.47
N LEU A 182 5.98 -12.65 7.11
CA LEU A 182 6.00 -12.50 8.58
C LEU A 182 5.25 -13.65 9.26
N ILE A 183 4.06 -13.99 8.77
CA ILE A 183 3.25 -15.09 9.30
C ILE A 183 4.05 -16.40 9.23
N LEU A 184 4.59 -16.71 8.05
CA LEU A 184 5.38 -17.92 7.81
C LEU A 184 6.66 -17.96 8.65
N MET A 185 7.38 -16.84 8.83
CA MET A 185 8.57 -16.81 9.68
C MET A 185 8.28 -16.97 11.17
N LYS A 186 7.12 -16.52 11.64
CA LYS A 186 6.73 -16.59 13.06
C LYS A 186 6.10 -17.93 13.43
N GLN A 187 5.49 -18.62 12.47
CA GLN A 187 4.73 -19.86 12.68
C GLN A 187 5.43 -21.07 12.10
N GLY A 188 6.08 -20.91 10.95
CA GLY A 188 7.01 -21.88 10.41
C GLY A 188 8.36 -21.72 11.07
N ASN A 189 8.97 -22.82 11.52
CA ASN A 189 10.42 -22.83 11.67
C ASN A 189 11.06 -22.36 10.35
N ALA A 190 12.29 -21.84 10.39
CA ALA A 190 12.98 -21.43 9.17
C ALA A 190 12.93 -22.55 8.11
N TYR A 191 12.53 -22.18 6.89
CA TYR A 191 12.43 -23.12 5.79
C TYR A 191 13.83 -23.57 5.40
N SER A 192 14.05 -24.88 5.48
CA SER A 192 15.27 -25.56 5.05
C SER A 192 14.86 -26.77 4.22
N ARG A 193 15.54 -26.99 3.10
CA ARG A 193 15.29 -28.16 2.23
C ARG A 193 15.73 -29.48 2.85
N THR A 194 16.62 -29.44 3.85
CA THR A 194 17.34 -30.64 4.32
C THR A 194 17.16 -30.90 5.82
N GLU A 195 17.14 -29.89 6.68
CA GLU A 195 16.97 -30.08 8.14
C GLU A 195 16.31 -28.87 8.81
N ARG A 196 15.28 -29.12 9.64
CA ARG A 196 14.64 -28.10 10.49
C ARG A 196 15.44 -27.93 11.78
N THR A 197 16.18 -26.84 11.94
CA THR A 197 16.81 -26.50 13.22
C THR A 197 16.20 -25.22 13.79
N SER A 198 16.01 -25.17 15.10
CA SER A 198 15.44 -24.04 15.84
C SER A 198 16.42 -22.86 16.02
N ALA A 199 17.63 -22.96 15.44
CA ALA A 199 18.73 -22.03 15.67
C ALA A 199 18.69 -20.75 14.82
N TYR A 200 17.70 -20.59 13.92
CA TYR A 200 17.66 -19.49 12.95
C TYR A 200 16.94 -18.24 13.45
N TRP A 201 16.09 -18.38 14.47
CA TRP A 201 15.39 -17.26 15.08
C TRP A 201 16.19 -16.71 16.26
N SER A 202 16.93 -15.63 16.03
CA SER A 202 17.41 -14.80 17.14
C SER A 202 16.38 -13.68 17.36
N PRO A 203 15.52 -13.78 18.41
CA PRO A 203 14.56 -12.73 18.69
C PRO A 203 15.24 -11.38 18.85
N ASP A 204 16.50 -11.34 19.31
CA ASP A 204 17.21 -10.09 19.55
C ASP A 204 17.76 -9.42 18.28
N LYS A 205 17.94 -10.16 17.18
CA LYS A 205 18.50 -9.64 15.93
C LYS A 205 17.47 -9.36 14.85
N LEU A 206 16.33 -10.05 14.80
CA LEU A 206 15.30 -9.85 13.79
C LEU A 206 14.01 -9.28 14.40
N ARG A 207 13.65 -8.04 14.02
CA ARG A 207 12.41 -7.39 14.43
C ARG A 207 11.52 -7.11 13.22
N PHE A 208 10.22 -7.16 13.44
CA PHE A 208 9.20 -6.98 12.41
C PHE A 208 8.30 -5.83 12.81
N VAL A 209 8.11 -4.90 11.89
CA VAL A 209 7.15 -3.81 11.99
C VAL A 209 6.08 -4.06 10.94
N PHE A 210 4.81 -4.11 11.33
CA PHE A 210 3.70 -4.20 10.39
C PHE A 210 2.97 -2.86 10.34
N THR A 211 2.80 -2.31 9.14
CA THR A 211 2.08 -1.06 8.88
C THR A 211 0.86 -1.36 8.03
N THR A 212 -0.35 -1.20 8.57
CA THR A 212 -1.59 -1.19 7.77
C THR A 212 -1.99 0.26 7.48
N HIS A 213 -2.27 0.56 6.20
CA HIS A 213 -2.69 1.88 5.73
C HIS A 213 -4.21 2.02 5.72
N ALA A 214 -4.94 0.90 5.77
CA ALA A 214 -6.38 0.84 6.02
C ALA A 214 -6.77 -0.60 6.34
N THR A 215 -7.75 -0.80 7.22
CA THR A 215 -8.29 -2.15 7.42
C THR A 215 -9.14 -2.57 6.22
N ILE A 216 -8.99 -3.82 5.79
CA ILE A 216 -9.73 -4.33 4.61
C ILE A 216 -11.21 -4.36 4.92
N ILE A 217 -11.56 -4.89 6.09
CA ILE A 217 -12.95 -4.96 6.53
C ILE A 217 -13.56 -3.56 6.69
N GLY A 218 -12.82 -2.59 7.23
CA GLY A 218 -13.28 -1.20 7.35
C GLY A 218 -13.67 -0.59 6.00
N ARG A 219 -12.84 -0.78 4.96
CA ARG A 219 -13.15 -0.33 3.59
C ARG A 219 -14.43 -0.95 3.03
N HIS A 220 -14.66 -2.23 3.31
CA HIS A 220 -15.83 -2.97 2.83
C HIS A 220 -17.11 -2.62 3.60
N LEU A 221 -17.01 -2.40 4.91
CA LEU A 221 -18.13 -1.97 5.74
C LEU A 221 -18.56 -0.53 5.37
N SER A 222 -17.61 0.40 5.23
CA SER A 222 -17.92 1.79 4.88
C SER A 222 -18.51 1.91 3.47
N ALA A 223 -18.06 1.08 2.53
CA ALA A 223 -18.64 1.00 1.19
C ALA A 223 -20.09 0.44 1.19
N GLY A 224 -20.46 -0.33 2.21
CA GLY A 224 -21.79 -0.89 2.42
C GLY A 224 -22.72 0.00 3.26
N ASP A 225 -22.45 1.32 3.33
CA ASP A 225 -23.22 2.30 4.11
C ASP A 225 -23.27 2.02 5.64
N ILE A 226 -22.29 1.28 6.17
CA ILE A 226 -22.17 1.07 7.62
C ILE A 226 -21.33 2.19 8.24
N CYS A 227 -21.90 2.89 9.21
CA CYS A 227 -21.21 3.92 9.98
C CYS A 227 -20.22 3.27 10.95
N LEU A 228 -18.92 3.30 10.62
CA LEU A 228 -17.88 2.70 11.46
C LEU A 228 -17.81 3.33 12.86
N ASN A 229 -18.05 4.64 12.96
CA ASN A 229 -18.04 5.35 14.24
C ASN A 229 -19.11 4.85 15.22
N ASP A 230 -20.22 4.30 14.72
CA ASP A 230 -21.25 3.71 15.58
C ASP A 230 -20.83 2.35 16.11
N LEU A 231 -20.01 1.60 15.35
CA LEU A 231 -19.44 0.32 15.79
C LEU A 231 -18.43 0.52 16.92
N PHE A 232 -17.58 1.55 16.84
CA PHE A 232 -16.51 1.79 17.83
C PHE A 232 -17.00 2.20 19.23
N LYS A 233 -18.31 2.38 19.44
CA LYS A 233 -18.90 2.69 20.75
C LYS A 233 -18.96 1.47 21.69
N GLY A 234 -18.74 0.27 21.18
CA GLY A 234 -18.74 -0.99 21.95
C GLY A 234 -17.33 -1.53 22.28
N GLN A 235 -17.27 -2.71 22.90
CA GLN A 235 -16.03 -3.49 23.04
C GLN A 235 -15.56 -3.99 21.67
N SER A 236 -14.27 -4.35 21.54
CA SER A 236 -13.70 -4.95 20.33
C SER A 236 -14.57 -6.11 19.83
N GLN A 237 -14.90 -6.13 18.53
CA GLN A 237 -15.75 -7.16 17.92
C GLN A 237 -15.03 -7.85 16.76
N VAL A 238 -13.91 -8.51 17.08
CA VAL A 238 -13.17 -9.33 16.11
C VAL A 238 -14.08 -10.37 15.46
N ASP A 239 -14.93 -11.06 16.23
CA ASP A 239 -15.87 -12.06 15.71
C ASP A 239 -16.89 -11.47 14.73
N TYR A 240 -17.36 -10.23 14.98
CA TYR A 240 -18.23 -9.52 14.03
C TYR A 240 -17.48 -9.23 12.73
N ALA A 241 -16.24 -8.73 12.83
CA ALA A 241 -15.40 -8.44 11.68
C ALA A 241 -15.13 -9.71 10.84
N GLU A 242 -14.85 -10.83 11.49
CA GLU A 242 -14.67 -12.12 10.84
C GLU A 242 -15.95 -12.59 10.12
N GLY A 243 -17.10 -12.52 10.78
CA GLY A 243 -18.39 -12.88 10.17
C GLY A 243 -18.72 -12.01 8.96
N GLU A 244 -18.48 -10.70 9.04
CA GLU A 244 -18.70 -9.77 7.94
C GLU A 244 -17.69 -9.97 6.78
N ALA A 245 -16.45 -10.36 7.09
CA ALA A 245 -15.42 -10.70 6.10
C ALA A 245 -15.77 -11.98 5.33
N GLN A 246 -16.28 -13.01 6.01
CA GLN A 246 -16.76 -14.24 5.38
C GLN A 246 -17.92 -13.96 4.41
N LYS A 247 -18.93 -13.20 4.85
CA LYS A 247 -20.10 -12.82 4.00
C LYS A 247 -19.68 -12.08 2.72
N ARG A 248 -18.56 -11.37 2.75
CA ARG A 248 -18.04 -10.56 1.64
C ARG A 248 -16.95 -11.24 0.82
N GLY A 249 -16.60 -12.50 1.15
CA GLY A 249 -15.58 -13.24 0.42
C GLY A 249 -14.16 -12.69 0.58
N ILE A 250 -13.88 -11.99 1.69
CA ILE A 250 -12.58 -11.37 2.01
C ILE A 250 -11.93 -11.95 3.28
N ALA A 251 -12.29 -13.19 3.63
CA ALA A 251 -11.84 -13.84 4.85
C ALA A 251 -10.32 -14.04 4.88
N LEU A 252 -9.69 -14.39 3.75
CA LEU A 252 -8.24 -14.56 3.65
C LEU A 252 -7.52 -13.24 3.96
N GLU A 253 -7.96 -12.17 3.31
CA GLU A 253 -7.42 -10.83 3.45
C GLU A 253 -7.53 -10.33 4.89
N HIS A 254 -8.74 -10.38 5.45
CA HIS A 254 -8.98 -9.91 6.81
C HIS A 254 -8.21 -10.73 7.84
N LYS A 255 -8.24 -12.06 7.76
CA LYS A 255 -7.53 -12.91 8.73
C LYS A 255 -6.01 -12.80 8.61
N SER A 256 -5.47 -12.71 7.39
CA SER A 256 -4.03 -12.48 7.20
C SER A 256 -3.61 -11.12 7.77
N GLU A 257 -4.44 -10.09 7.63
CA GLU A 257 -4.23 -8.78 8.27
C GLU A 257 -4.23 -8.89 9.81
N CYS A 258 -5.23 -9.57 10.40
CA CYS A 258 -5.30 -9.80 11.86
C CYS A 258 -4.08 -10.54 12.38
N VAL A 259 -3.70 -11.65 11.74
CA VAL A 259 -2.57 -12.48 12.18
C VAL A 259 -1.25 -11.75 12.00
N ALA A 260 -1.03 -11.06 10.88
CA ALA A 260 0.17 -10.24 10.68
C ALA A 260 0.27 -9.11 11.73
N ALA A 261 -0.83 -8.42 12.01
CA ALA A 261 -0.88 -7.39 13.04
C ALA A 261 -0.52 -7.95 14.42
N ASN A 262 -1.05 -9.10 14.82
CA ASN A 262 -0.78 -9.70 16.12
C ASN A 262 0.62 -10.34 16.25
N LEU A 263 1.19 -10.86 15.16
CA LEU A 263 2.53 -11.48 15.17
C LEU A 263 3.69 -10.49 15.03
N ALA A 264 3.43 -9.28 14.52
CA ALA A 264 4.44 -8.24 14.41
C ALA A 264 4.99 -7.84 15.79
N HIS A 265 6.25 -7.42 15.87
CA HIS A 265 6.77 -6.86 17.12
C HIS A 265 6.21 -5.47 17.38
N VAL A 266 6.07 -4.68 16.31
CA VAL A 266 5.47 -3.34 16.35
C VAL A 266 4.37 -3.29 15.29
N LEU A 267 3.16 -2.91 15.69
CA LEU A 267 2.05 -2.56 14.81
C LEU A 267 1.98 -1.05 14.67
N THR A 268 1.84 -0.57 13.44
CA THR A 268 1.68 0.86 13.14
C THR A 268 0.53 1.08 12.16
N THR A 269 -0.07 2.26 12.23
CA THR A 269 -1.11 2.71 11.29
C THR A 269 -0.82 4.12 10.83
N VAL A 270 -1.44 4.55 9.72
CA VAL A 270 -1.18 5.88 9.13
C VAL A 270 -2.10 6.99 9.67
N SER A 271 -3.07 6.64 10.52
CA SER A 271 -3.99 7.59 11.13
C SER A 271 -4.58 7.06 12.43
N THR A 272 -5.07 7.98 13.27
CA THR A 272 -5.76 7.64 14.52
C THR A 272 -7.04 6.84 14.30
N ILE A 273 -7.82 7.18 13.27
CA ILE A 273 -9.06 6.46 12.92
C ILE A 273 -8.76 5.02 12.47
N THR A 274 -7.73 4.83 11.64
CA THR A 274 -7.27 3.47 11.28
C THR A 274 -6.74 2.72 12.49
N GLY A 275 -6.16 3.42 13.47
CA GLY A 275 -5.77 2.81 14.73
C GLY A 275 -6.94 2.28 15.55
N GLN A 276 -8.06 3.03 15.60
CA GLN A 276 -9.31 2.57 16.22
C GLN A 276 -9.90 1.37 15.47
N GLU A 277 -9.89 1.41 14.13
CA GLU A 277 -10.27 0.25 13.31
C GLU A 277 -9.42 -0.99 13.64
N CYS A 278 -8.10 -0.85 13.82
CA CYS A 278 -7.23 -1.99 14.15
C CYS A 278 -7.55 -2.59 15.53
N GLU A 279 -7.81 -1.75 16.53
CA GLU A 279 -8.18 -2.22 17.87
C GLU A 279 -9.52 -2.97 17.85
N TYR A 280 -10.48 -2.49 17.06
CA TYR A 280 -11.82 -3.06 16.99
C TYR A 280 -11.92 -4.29 16.06
N PHE A 281 -11.28 -4.25 14.90
CA PHE A 281 -11.38 -5.31 13.87
C PHE A 281 -10.24 -6.32 13.92
N LEU A 282 -9.01 -5.90 14.25
CA LEU A 282 -7.84 -6.79 14.26
C LEU A 282 -7.49 -7.29 15.67
N GLY A 283 -8.16 -6.77 16.70
CA GLY A 283 -7.93 -7.13 18.10
C GLY A 283 -6.62 -6.61 18.68
N ARG A 284 -5.92 -5.71 17.98
CA ARG A 284 -4.65 -5.12 18.44
C ARG A 284 -4.62 -3.62 18.17
N LYS A 285 -4.43 -2.84 19.24
CA LYS A 285 -4.15 -1.42 19.16
C LYS A 285 -2.76 -1.16 18.57
N PRO A 286 -2.58 -0.21 17.63
CA PRO A 286 -1.26 0.10 17.12
C PRO A 286 -0.36 0.71 18.19
N ASP A 287 0.91 0.37 18.14
CA ASP A 287 1.96 0.89 19.01
C ASP A 287 2.31 2.34 18.66
N MET A 288 2.19 2.73 17.38
CA MET A 288 2.50 4.08 16.91
C MET A 288 1.73 4.46 15.64
N ILE A 289 1.41 5.75 15.51
CA ILE A 289 0.86 6.33 14.27
C ILE A 289 2.00 6.89 13.42
N THR A 290 2.11 6.42 12.18
CA THR A 290 3.10 6.86 11.18
C THR A 290 2.41 7.59 10.04
N TRP A 291 2.19 8.90 10.20
CA TRP A 291 1.51 9.73 9.22
C TRP A 291 2.22 9.71 7.85
N ASN A 292 1.43 9.64 6.78
CA ASN A 292 1.96 9.71 5.42
C ASN A 292 2.47 11.12 5.11
N GLY A 293 3.79 11.27 5.00
CA GLY A 293 4.43 12.51 4.56
C GLY A 293 4.47 12.65 3.04
N LEU A 294 4.62 13.89 2.57
CA LEU A 294 4.89 14.20 1.16
C LEU A 294 6.19 14.98 1.06
N HIS A 295 6.93 14.76 -0.02
CA HIS A 295 8.05 15.63 -0.35
C HIS A 295 7.52 16.97 -0.84
N ILE A 296 7.73 18.01 -0.04
CA ILE A 296 7.48 19.38 -0.44
C ILE A 296 8.68 19.80 -1.29
N ASN A 297 8.49 19.93 -2.60
CA ASN A 297 9.53 20.29 -3.58
C ASN A 297 10.13 21.70 -3.40
N SER A 298 9.90 22.37 -2.27
CA SER A 298 10.61 23.60 -1.96
C SER A 298 12.03 23.24 -1.53
N GLN A 299 12.99 23.35 -2.43
CA GLN A 299 14.42 23.45 -2.08
C GLN A 299 14.72 24.61 -1.09
N LYS A 300 13.71 25.42 -0.73
CA LYS A 300 13.80 26.58 0.17
C LYS A 300 12.88 26.52 1.42
N GLY A 301 12.14 25.44 1.66
CA GLY A 301 11.23 25.35 2.82
C GLY A 301 10.07 26.37 2.84
N LEU A 302 9.93 27.18 1.80
CA LEU A 302 8.87 28.16 1.59
C LEU A 302 8.43 28.03 0.14
N VAL A 303 7.14 27.75 -0.05
CA VAL A 303 6.49 28.02 -1.35
C VAL A 303 6.45 29.54 -1.45
N ASP A 304 6.97 30.13 -2.53
CA ASP A 304 6.86 31.57 -2.73
C ASP A 304 5.37 31.92 -2.86
N ASP A 305 4.83 32.67 -1.90
CA ASP A 305 3.42 33.06 -1.88
C ASP A 305 3.03 33.80 -3.17
N HIS A 306 3.95 34.56 -3.77
CA HIS A 306 3.70 35.24 -5.04
C HIS A 306 3.59 34.26 -6.20
N GLU A 307 4.45 33.24 -6.26
CA GLU A 307 4.39 32.19 -7.28
C GLU A 307 3.11 31.35 -7.13
N LEU A 308 2.73 31.01 -5.90
CA LEU A 308 1.49 30.29 -5.62
C LEU A 308 0.26 31.10 -6.05
N GLN A 309 0.20 32.38 -5.71
CA GLN A 309 -0.90 33.27 -6.10
C GLN A 309 -0.95 33.48 -7.62
N SER A 310 0.20 33.64 -8.27
CA SER A 310 0.30 33.77 -9.73
C SER A 310 -0.21 32.50 -10.42
N THR A 311 0.24 31.33 -9.94
CA THR A 311 -0.19 30.02 -10.43
C THR A 311 -1.70 29.84 -10.20
N HIS A 312 -2.22 30.22 -9.03
CA HIS A 312 -3.65 30.19 -8.73
C HIS A 312 -4.45 31.03 -9.72
N ARG A 313 -4.08 32.28 -9.98
CA ARG A 313 -4.77 33.15 -10.94
C ARG A 313 -4.74 32.56 -12.34
N SER A 314 -3.57 32.11 -12.79
CA SER A 314 -3.40 31.50 -14.11
C SER A 314 -4.25 30.23 -14.28
N MET A 315 -4.27 29.33 -13.29
CA MET A 315 -5.06 28.10 -13.36
C MET A 315 -6.56 28.38 -13.20
N LYS A 316 -6.96 29.33 -12.34
CA LYS A 316 -8.35 29.76 -12.21
C LYS A 316 -8.86 30.27 -13.57
N GLN A 317 -8.09 31.12 -14.26
CA GLN A 317 -8.47 31.64 -15.56
C GLN A 317 -8.73 30.51 -16.56
N LYS A 318 -7.83 29.52 -16.66
CA LYS A 318 -8.03 28.36 -17.55
C LYS A 318 -9.30 27.58 -17.26
N ILE A 319 -9.65 27.42 -15.97
CA ILE A 319 -10.89 26.75 -15.59
C ILE A 319 -12.10 27.62 -15.98
N MET A 320 -12.03 28.93 -15.78
CA MET A 320 -13.11 29.85 -16.16
C MET A 320 -13.31 29.90 -17.66
N ASP A 321 -12.24 29.94 -18.45
CA ASP A 321 -12.31 29.89 -19.92
C ASP A 321 -13.06 28.62 -20.37
N PHE A 322 -12.78 27.48 -19.76
CA PHE A 322 -13.52 26.24 -19.99
C PHE A 322 -14.99 26.35 -19.58
N VAL A 323 -15.29 26.87 -18.38
CA VAL A 323 -16.67 27.00 -17.87
C VAL A 323 -17.51 27.92 -18.77
N GLN A 324 -16.95 29.04 -19.22
CA GLN A 324 -17.63 30.02 -20.06
C GLN A 324 -17.98 29.48 -21.46
N ILE A 325 -17.30 28.44 -21.94
CA ILE A 325 -17.69 27.74 -23.18
C ILE A 325 -19.01 26.98 -22.99
N TYR A 326 -19.21 26.36 -21.83
CA TYR A 326 -20.40 25.53 -21.55
C TYR A 326 -21.58 26.32 -21.01
N PHE A 327 -21.32 27.40 -20.26
CA PHE A 327 -22.33 28.17 -19.56
C PHE A 327 -22.23 29.65 -19.94
N SER A 328 -23.32 30.23 -20.44
CA SER A 328 -23.41 31.66 -20.71
C SER A 328 -23.66 32.47 -19.44
N GLY A 329 -23.21 33.73 -19.42
CA GLY A 329 -23.47 34.67 -18.31
C GLY A 329 -22.64 34.46 -17.04
N ILE A 330 -21.58 33.65 -17.10
CA ILE A 330 -20.68 33.42 -15.96
C ILE A 330 -19.65 34.55 -15.88
N ASP A 331 -19.67 35.29 -14.76
CA ASP A 331 -18.68 36.29 -14.40
C ASP A 331 -17.49 35.65 -13.63
N PRO A 332 -16.26 35.62 -14.18
CA PRO A 332 -15.08 35.06 -13.51
C PRO A 332 -14.72 35.70 -12.17
N ASP A 333 -15.03 36.98 -12.01
CA ASP A 333 -14.71 37.73 -10.79
C ASP A 333 -15.73 37.45 -9.68
N ASN A 334 -16.98 37.17 -10.06
CA ASN A 334 -18.06 36.80 -9.14
C ASN A 334 -18.40 35.29 -9.11
N THR A 335 -17.45 34.42 -9.46
CA THR A 335 -17.62 32.96 -9.45
C THR A 335 -16.65 32.28 -8.47
N GLN A 336 -17.18 31.35 -7.68
CA GLN A 336 -16.43 30.44 -6.81
C GLN A 336 -16.37 29.04 -7.40
N ILE A 337 -15.18 28.43 -7.40
CA ILE A 337 -14.95 27.09 -7.95
C ILE A 337 -14.77 26.10 -6.80
N PHE A 338 -15.67 25.14 -6.71
CA PHE A 338 -15.63 24.05 -5.74
C PHE A 338 -15.28 22.77 -6.50
N PHE A 339 -14.53 21.86 -5.88
CA PHE A 339 -14.25 20.58 -6.53
C PHE A 339 -14.03 19.44 -5.53
N THR A 340 -14.31 18.22 -5.97
CA THR A 340 -13.85 16.99 -5.33
C THR A 340 -13.24 16.06 -6.36
N ALA A 341 -12.18 15.35 -5.98
CA ALA A 341 -11.42 14.49 -6.87
C ALA A 341 -10.94 13.22 -6.17
N GLY A 342 -11.01 12.08 -6.86
CA GLY A 342 -10.51 10.82 -6.30
C GLY A 342 -10.84 9.58 -7.12
N ARG A 343 -10.63 8.43 -6.47
CA ARG A 343 -11.16 7.14 -6.95
C ARG A 343 -12.69 7.18 -6.97
N ASN A 344 -13.31 6.39 -7.84
CA ASN A 344 -14.76 6.37 -8.01
C ASN A 344 -15.46 5.63 -6.86
N GLU A 345 -15.41 6.17 -5.64
CA GLU A 345 -16.04 5.59 -4.45
C GLU A 345 -17.08 6.58 -3.92
N TYR A 346 -18.31 6.47 -4.42
CA TYR A 346 -19.38 7.45 -4.19
C TYR A 346 -19.57 7.83 -2.71
N LYS A 347 -19.64 6.83 -1.83
CA LYS A 347 -19.79 6.98 -0.37
C LYS A 347 -18.47 7.29 0.32
N ASN A 348 -17.44 6.46 0.12
CA ASN A 348 -16.15 6.61 0.82
C ASN A 348 -15.42 7.93 0.51
N LYS A 349 -15.68 8.55 -0.66
CA LYS A 349 -15.16 9.87 -1.02
C LYS A 349 -16.13 11.01 -0.75
N GLY A 350 -17.30 10.73 -0.18
CA GLY A 350 -18.32 11.72 0.17
C GLY A 350 -18.85 12.47 -1.04
N ILE A 351 -18.92 11.83 -2.21
CA ILE A 351 -19.48 12.44 -3.42
C ILE A 351 -20.97 12.69 -3.22
N ASP A 352 -21.66 11.77 -2.54
CA ASP A 352 -23.06 11.93 -2.13
C ASP A 352 -23.26 13.13 -1.20
N LEU A 353 -22.42 13.25 -0.17
CA LEU A 353 -22.46 14.38 0.75
C LEU A 353 -22.15 15.70 0.04
N PHE A 354 -21.17 15.71 -0.87
CA PHE A 354 -20.80 16.90 -1.62
C PHE A 354 -21.96 17.39 -2.52
N ILE A 355 -22.64 16.48 -3.22
CA ILE A 355 -23.82 16.82 -4.04
C ILE A 355 -24.96 17.34 -3.17
N ASN A 356 -25.28 16.67 -2.06
CA ASN A 356 -26.33 17.09 -1.13
C ASN A 356 -26.01 18.46 -0.50
N ALA A 357 -24.73 18.73 -0.20
CA ALA A 357 -24.30 20.03 0.30
C ALA A 357 -24.47 21.14 -0.76
N LEU A 358 -24.15 20.86 -2.02
CA LEU A 358 -24.35 21.81 -3.12
C LEU A 358 -25.84 22.14 -3.35
N GLU A 359 -26.73 21.16 -3.21
CA GLU A 359 -28.17 21.41 -3.26
C GLU A 359 -28.62 22.38 -2.16
N ARG A 360 -28.13 22.19 -0.93
CA ARG A 360 -28.42 23.11 0.18
C ARG A 360 -27.88 24.51 -0.08
N VAL A 361 -26.65 24.61 -0.59
CA VAL A 361 -26.06 25.90 -0.99
C VAL A 361 -26.93 26.56 -2.06
N ARG A 362 -27.38 25.82 -3.08
CA ARG A 362 -28.28 26.34 -4.12
C ARG A 362 -29.56 26.90 -3.50
N ASN A 363 -30.25 26.11 -2.66
CA ASN A 363 -31.49 26.54 -2.02
C ASN A 363 -31.31 27.78 -1.12
N THR A 364 -30.16 27.91 -0.47
CA THR A 364 -29.83 29.11 0.33
C THR A 364 -29.58 30.33 -0.57
N LEU A 365 -28.87 30.17 -1.69
CA LEU A 365 -28.58 31.26 -2.61
C LEU A 365 -29.80 31.68 -3.46
N ASP A 366 -30.73 30.76 -3.71
CA ASP A 366 -32.01 31.03 -4.38
C ASP A 366 -33.00 31.80 -3.47
N ASN A 367 -32.71 31.92 -2.17
CA ASN A 367 -33.56 32.65 -1.23
C ASN A 367 -33.25 34.16 -1.26
N GLU A 368 -34.15 34.94 -1.87
CA GLU A 368 -34.02 36.40 -1.98
C GLU A 368 -33.93 37.14 -0.63
N GLN A 369 -34.58 36.64 0.42
CA GLN A 369 -34.45 37.24 1.75
C GLN A 369 -33.03 37.04 2.28
N PHE A 370 -32.51 35.81 2.16
CA PHE A 370 -31.15 35.50 2.58
C PHE A 370 -30.12 36.37 1.85
N ILE A 371 -30.25 36.51 0.53
CA ILE A 371 -29.36 37.35 -0.28
C ILE A 371 -29.49 38.85 0.06
N ARG A 372 -30.68 39.35 0.41
CA ARG A 372 -30.83 40.73 0.89
C ARG A 372 -30.16 40.97 2.23
N GLU A 373 -30.20 39.98 3.12
CA GLU A 373 -29.53 40.04 4.42
C GLU A 373 -28.00 39.82 4.30
N HIS A 374 -27.55 39.09 3.28
CA HIS A 374 -26.15 38.69 3.05
C HIS A 374 -25.73 38.93 1.58
N PRO A 375 -25.66 40.20 1.12
CA PRO A 375 -25.38 40.51 -0.29
C PRO A 375 -24.01 40.01 -0.77
N GLU A 376 -23.04 39.86 0.13
CA GLU A 376 -21.71 39.30 -0.15
C GLU A 376 -21.72 37.82 -0.55
N ALA A 377 -22.81 37.10 -0.23
CA ALA A 377 -23.00 35.69 -0.57
C ALA A 377 -23.54 35.51 -2.00
N ASN A 378 -23.97 36.58 -2.68
CA ASN A 378 -24.52 36.53 -4.04
C ASN A 378 -23.46 36.28 -5.11
N LYS A 379 -22.92 35.06 -5.10
CA LYS A 379 -21.86 34.58 -6.00
C LYS A 379 -22.33 33.37 -6.78
N THR A 380 -21.85 33.25 -8.00
CA THR A 380 -22.04 32.04 -8.78
C THR A 380 -21.15 30.93 -8.22
N VAL A 381 -21.69 29.72 -8.07
CA VAL A 381 -20.92 28.55 -7.64
C VAL A 381 -20.82 27.56 -8.80
N VAL A 382 -19.59 27.20 -9.15
CA VAL A 382 -19.29 26.14 -10.12
C VAL A 382 -18.64 24.98 -9.40
N ALA A 383 -19.24 23.79 -9.48
CA ALA A 383 -18.73 22.58 -8.85
C ALA A 383 -18.20 21.58 -9.87
N LEU A 384 -16.96 21.13 -9.68
CA LEU A 384 -16.29 20.15 -10.54
C LEU A 384 -16.13 18.80 -9.83
N LEU A 385 -16.64 17.74 -10.46
CA LEU A 385 -16.54 16.37 -9.96
C LEU A 385 -15.55 15.59 -10.83
N ARG A 386 -14.39 15.22 -10.29
CA ARG A 386 -13.39 14.42 -11.01
C ARG A 386 -13.31 13.01 -10.44
N SER A 387 -13.85 12.05 -11.19
CA SER A 387 -13.70 10.61 -10.92
C SER A 387 -12.85 9.95 -12.01
N GLN A 388 -11.84 9.17 -11.62
CA GLN A 388 -10.86 8.58 -12.57
C GLN A 388 -11.48 7.71 -13.69
N GLN A 389 -12.70 7.18 -13.51
CA GLN A 389 -13.35 6.36 -14.55
C GLN A 389 -13.91 7.17 -15.73
N PHE A 390 -14.18 8.47 -15.58
CA PHE A 390 -14.77 9.28 -16.65
C PHE A 390 -13.82 9.48 -17.85
N LEU A 391 -12.50 9.52 -17.59
CA LEU A 391 -11.49 9.72 -18.63
C LEU A 391 -11.32 8.50 -19.55
N ARG A 392 -11.43 7.26 -19.04
CA ARG A 392 -11.29 6.06 -19.89
C ARG A 392 -12.41 5.92 -20.93
N LYS A 393 -13.61 6.44 -20.66
CA LYS A 393 -14.70 6.49 -21.66
C LYS A 393 -14.44 7.57 -22.71
N ILE A 394 -14.00 8.77 -22.31
CA ILE A 394 -13.75 9.88 -23.24
C ILE A 394 -12.57 9.59 -24.17
N THR A 395 -11.47 9.01 -23.68
CA THR A 395 -10.32 8.67 -24.54
C THR A 395 -10.69 7.62 -25.61
N ARG A 396 -11.59 6.67 -25.30
CA ARG A 396 -12.10 5.70 -26.28
C ARG A 396 -13.02 6.33 -27.32
N THR A 397 -13.85 7.29 -26.92
CA THR A 397 -14.76 7.99 -27.84
C THR A 397 -14.01 8.97 -28.75
N CYS A 398 -12.95 9.62 -28.26
CA CYS A 398 -12.12 10.52 -29.05
C CYS A 398 -11.10 9.80 -29.95
N SER A 399 -10.81 8.51 -29.74
CA SER A 399 -9.99 7.70 -30.67
C SER A 399 -10.79 7.08 -31.83
N THR A 400 -12.12 7.28 -31.84
CA THR A 400 -13.04 6.82 -32.89
C THR A 400 -13.72 7.96 -33.64
N LEU A 401 -13.24 9.19 -33.43
CA LEU A 401 -13.49 10.37 -34.27
C LEU A 401 -12.13 10.79 -34.84
#